data_AF-A0A7C7A4J4-F1
#
_entry.id   AF-A0A7C7A4J4-F1
#
_cell.length_a   1.000
_cell.length_b   1.000
_cell.length_c   1.000
_cell.angle_alpha   90.00
_cell.angle_beta   90.00
_cell.angle_gamma   90.00
#
_symmetry.space_group_name_H-M   'P 1'
#
loop_
_entity.id
_entity.type
_entity.pdbx_description
1 polymer ?
#
loop_
_entity_poly.entity_id
_entity_poly.type
_entity_poly.pdbx_seq_one_letter_code
_entity_poly.pdbx_strand_id
1 'polypeptide(L)'
;RNGKTLRAAVDAGFHRALTTIIDSNVTTVIAAIVLLYFGTGPIKGFAVTLIIGIAVSMFTAITVTRVILVNLVNTRLITNKKLFGV
;
A
#
# COMPACT_ATOMS: atom_id res chain seq x y z
N ARG A 1 25.44 13.93 8.28
CA ARG A 1 24.79 12.86 7.48
C ARG A 1 24.22 11.83 8.45
N ASN A 2 23.06 12.14 9.05
CA ASN A 2 22.51 11.35 10.16
C ASN A 2 21.82 10.11 9.60
N GLY A 3 22.52 8.98 9.62
CA GLY A 3 21.96 7.68 9.30
C GLY A 3 20.81 7.37 10.24
N LYS A 4 19.58 7.51 9.73
CA LYS A 4 18.41 6.92 10.37
C LYS A 4 18.71 5.42 10.54
N THR A 5 18.53 4.90 11.75
CA THR A 5 18.57 3.46 11.99
C THR A 5 17.66 2.77 10.96
N LEU A 6 18.00 1.55 10.54
CA LEU A 6 17.23 0.80 9.52
C LEU A 6 15.71 0.82 9.82
N ARG A 7 15.35 0.78 11.10
CA ARG A 7 13.97 0.95 11.60
C ARG A 7 13.37 2.31 11.26
N ALA A 8 14.06 3.41 11.54
CA ALA A 8 13.57 4.77 11.23
C ALA A 8 13.48 5.05 9.72
N ALA A 9 14.29 4.37 8.89
CA ALA A 9 14.17 4.44 7.43
C ALA A 9 12.93 3.67 6.93
N VAL A 10 12.67 2.47 7.49
CA VAL A 10 11.48 1.66 7.19
C VAL A 10 10.20 2.39 7.62
N ASP A 11 10.15 2.97 8.81
CA ASP A 11 8.97 3.72 9.30
C ASP A 11 8.65 4.94 8.41
N ALA A 12 9.69 5.68 8.02
CA ALA A 12 9.52 6.83 7.12
C ALA A 12 9.06 6.42 5.72
N GLY A 13 9.54 5.28 5.21
CA GLY A 13 9.10 4.70 3.94
C GLY A 13 7.65 4.23 4.00
N PHE A 14 7.25 3.58 5.10
CA PHE A 14 5.87 3.16 5.32
C PHE A 14 4.90 4.32 5.32
N HIS A 15 5.19 5.38 6.07
CA HIS A 15 4.29 6.52 6.16
C HIS A 15 3.99 7.11 4.78
N ARG A 16 5.03 7.29 3.94
CA ARG A 16 4.87 7.78 2.57
C ARG A 16 4.12 6.80 1.68
N ALA A 17 4.48 5.52 1.74
CA ALA A 17 3.83 4.48 0.93
C ALA A 17 2.33 4.37 1.25
N LEU A 18 1.94 4.47 2.52
CA LEU A 18 0.52 4.43 2.91
C LEU A 18 -0.26 5.60 2.33
N THR A 19 0.26 6.83 2.43
CA THR A 19 -0.40 8.00 1.84
C THR A 19 -0.53 7.85 0.32
N THR A 20 0.53 7.41 -0.37
CA THR A 20 0.50 7.20 -1.83
C THR A 20 -0.48 6.11 -2.25
N ILE A 21 -0.58 5.00 -1.50
CA ILE A 21 -1.52 3.92 -1.77
C ILE A 21 -2.96 4.41 -1.59
N ILE A 22 -3.24 5.16 -0.53
CA ILE A 22 -4.57 5.72 -0.29
C ILE A 22 -4.95 6.68 -1.43
N ASP A 23 -4.08 7.66 -1.73
CA ASP A 23 -4.34 8.64 -2.79
C ASP A 23 -4.54 7.99 -4.17
N SER A 24 -3.75 6.96 -4.49
CA SER A 24 -3.89 6.20 -5.74
C SER A 24 -5.21 5.45 -5.87
N ASN A 25 -5.81 5.04 -4.76
CA ASN A 25 -7.09 4.32 -4.75
C ASN A 25 -8.30 5.27 -4.65
N VAL A 26 -8.12 6.47 -4.07
CA VAL A 26 -9.17 7.50 -3.97
C VAL A 26 -9.69 7.90 -5.34
N THR A 27 -8.81 8.12 -6.32
CA THR A 27 -9.22 8.44 -7.71
C THR A 27 -10.08 7.33 -8.32
N THR A 28 -9.74 6.07 -8.06
CA THR A 28 -10.52 4.92 -8.54
C THR A 28 -11.88 4.82 -7.85
N VAL A 29 -11.95 5.12 -6.54
CA VAL A 29 -13.22 5.18 -5.80
C VAL A 29 -14.09 6.31 -6.33
N ILE A 30 -13.52 7.47 -6.67
CA ILE A 30 -14.25 8.58 -7.31
C ILE A 30 -14.86 8.11 -8.64
N ALA A 31 -14.08 7.42 -9.48
CA ALA A 31 -14.60 6.86 -10.73
C ALA A 31 -15.74 5.85 -10.48
N ALA A 32 -15.61 4.98 -9.47
CA ALA A 32 -16.67 4.04 -9.10
C ALA A 32 -17.95 4.73 -8.61
N ILE A 33 -17.81 5.82 -7.84
CA ILE A 33 -18.96 6.65 -7.41
C ILE A 33 -19.65 7.28 -8.61
N VAL A 34 -18.89 7.83 -9.56
CA VAL A 34 -19.46 8.37 -10.81
C VAL A 34 -20.21 7.27 -11.58
N LEU A 35 -19.65 6.07 -11.68
CA LEU A 35 -20.31 4.92 -12.32
C LEU A 35 -21.57 4.46 -11.57
N LEU A 36 -21.64 4.60 -10.24
CA LEU A 36 -22.85 4.31 -9.47
C LEU A 36 -23.98 5.30 -9.74
N TYR A 37 -23.64 6.60 -9.86
CA TYR A 37 -24.62 7.66 -10.10
C TYR A 37 -25.11 7.69 -11.55
N PHE A 38 -24.20 7.59 -12.52
CA PHE A 38 -24.51 7.72 -13.94
C PHE A 38 -24.71 6.38 -14.67
N GLY A 39 -24.25 5.26 -14.08
CA GLY A 39 -24.39 3.94 -14.68
C GLY A 39 -25.80 3.39 -14.57
N THR A 40 -26.13 2.44 -15.44
CA THR A 40 -27.43 1.73 -15.45
C THR A 40 -27.22 0.23 -15.34
N GLY A 41 -28.18 -0.46 -14.72
CA GLY A 41 -28.27 -1.92 -14.59
C GLY A 41 -26.93 -2.61 -14.25
N PRO A 42 -26.23 -3.22 -15.22
CA PRO A 42 -24.95 -3.90 -15.00
C PRO A 42 -23.81 -3.03 -14.47
N ILE A 43 -23.74 -1.76 -14.90
CA ILE A 43 -22.62 -0.84 -14.57
C ILE A 43 -22.63 -0.49 -13.08
N LYS A 44 -23.83 -0.36 -12.48
CA LYS A 44 -23.97 -0.15 -11.03
C LYS A 44 -23.45 -1.36 -10.25
N GLY A 45 -23.78 -2.57 -10.71
CA GLY A 45 -23.27 -3.82 -10.12
C GLY A 45 -21.75 -3.92 -10.18
N PHE A 46 -21.15 -3.55 -11.32
CA PHE A 46 -19.70 -3.46 -11.47
C PHE A 46 -19.06 -2.44 -10.54
N ALA A 47 -19.68 -1.27 -10.37
CA ALA A 47 -19.14 -0.23 -9.51
C ALA A 47 -19.13 -0.64 -8.02
N VAL A 48 -20.15 -1.39 -7.55
CA VAL A 48 -20.16 -1.94 -6.19
C VAL A 48 -19.03 -2.95 -5.99
N THR A 49 -18.84 -3.88 -6.92
CA THR A 49 -17.77 -4.89 -6.81
C THR A 49 -16.39 -4.26 -6.88
N LEU A 50 -16.21 -3.20 -7.68
CA LEU A 50 -14.97 -2.43 -7.76
C LEU A 50 -14.62 -1.78 -6.42
N ILE A 51 -15.57 -1.13 -5.75
CA ILE A 51 -15.33 -0.48 -4.45
C ILE A 51 -14.93 -1.51 -3.38
N ILE A 52 -15.65 -2.63 -3.31
CA ILE A 52 -15.33 -3.72 -2.37
C ILE A 52 -13.95 -4.31 -2.67
N GLY A 53 -13.64 -4.52 -3.95
CA GLY A 53 -12.35 -5.03 -4.40
C GLY A 53 -11.18 -4.11 -4.01
N ILE A 54 -11.33 -2.80 -4.18
CA ILE A 54 -10.33 -1.80 -3.77
C ILE A 54 -10.12 -1.85 -2.25
N ALA A 55 -11.19 -1.90 -1.46
CA ALA A 55 -11.07 -1.95 0.00
C ALA A 55 -10.32 -3.20 0.48
N VAL A 56 -10.68 -4.38 -0.06
CA VAL A 56 -10.02 -5.65 0.27
C VAL A 56 -8.57 -5.66 -0.21
N SER A 57 -8.31 -5.17 -1.42
CA SER A 57 -6.97 -5.07 -2.00
C SER A 57 -6.07 -4.16 -1.17
N MET A 58 -6.54 -2.97 -0.79
CA MET A 58 -5.82 -2.03 0.06
C MET A 58 -5.49 -2.65 1.43
N PHE A 59 -6.46 -3.28 2.08
CA PHE A 59 -6.23 -3.95 3.35
C PHE A 59 -5.16 -5.04 3.24
N THR A 60 -5.24 -5.85 2.19
CA THR A 60 -4.28 -6.92 1.92
C THR A 60 -2.90 -6.34 1.65
N ALA A 61 -2.77 -5.33 0.79
CA ALA A 61 -1.51 -4.68 0.48
C ALA A 61 -0.82 -4.12 1.74
N ILE A 62 -1.56 -3.39 2.59
CA ILE A 62 -1.00 -2.81 3.83
C ILE A 62 -0.53 -3.91 4.78
N THR A 63 -1.36 -4.94 4.98
CA THR A 63 -1.06 -6.04 5.91
C THR A 63 0.14 -6.87 5.43
N VAL A 64 0.13 -7.26 4.15
CA VAL A 64 1.19 -8.07 3.54
C VAL A 64 2.51 -7.29 3.52
N THR A 65 2.51 -6.02 3.13
CA THR A 65 3.73 -5.20 3.15
C THR A 65 4.28 -5.05 4.57
N ARG A 66 3.43 -4.88 5.59
CA ARG A 66 3.84 -4.85 7.00
C ARG A 66 4.48 -6.17 7.44
N VAL A 67 3.87 -7.30 7.13
CA VAL A 67 4.40 -8.62 7.49
C VAL A 67 5.74 -8.89 6.79
N ILE A 68 5.83 -8.62 5.49
CA ILE A 68 7.06 -8.82 4.73
C ILE A 68 8.19 -7.95 5.28
N LEU A 69 7.96 -6.66 5.51
CA LEU A 69 9.00 -5.75 6.00
C LEU A 69 9.42 -6.07 7.43
N VAL A 70 8.49 -6.43 8.32
CA VAL A 70 8.85 -6.88 9.67
C VAL A 70 9.67 -8.16 9.61
N ASN A 71 9.28 -9.14 8.80
CA ASN A 71 10.01 -10.39 8.65
C ASN A 71 11.39 -10.20 8.02
N LEU A 72 11.50 -9.31 7.03
CA LEU A 72 12.75 -8.97 6.36
C LEU A 72 13.73 -8.25 7.28
N VAL A 73 13.25 -7.34 8.14
CA VAL A 73 14.08 -6.68 9.17
C VAL A 73 14.52 -7.67 10.26
N ASN A 74 13.70 -8.67 10.58
CA ASN A 74 14.02 -9.68 11.59
C ASN A 74 14.99 -10.76 11.07
N THR A 75 14.95 -11.04 9.76
CA THR A 75 15.90 -11.94 9.10
C THR A 75 17.24 -11.20 8.95
N ARG A 76 18.27 -11.64 9.68
CA ARG A 76 19.62 -11.04 9.78
C ARG A 76 20.41 -10.88 8.46
N LEU A 77 19.78 -11.01 7.29
CA LEU A 77 20.43 -10.87 5.98
C LEU A 77 20.81 -9.41 5.65
N ILE A 78 20.11 -8.41 6.18
CA ILE A 78 20.39 -6.98 5.93
C ILE A 78 21.39 -6.37 6.93
N THR A 79 21.80 -7.13 7.96
CA THR A 79 22.86 -6.73 8.91
C THR A 79 24.27 -7.07 8.40
N ASN A 80 24.43 -7.58 7.17
CA ASN A 80 25.75 -7.76 6.61
C ASN A 80 26.20 -6.47 5.91
N LYS A 81 27.00 -5.65 6.61
CA LYS A 81 27.62 -4.41 6.11
C LYS A 81 28.30 -4.55 4.74
N LYS A 82 28.63 -5.78 4.31
CA LYS A 82 29.25 -6.10 3.02
C LYS A 82 28.37 -5.88 1.78
N LEU A 83 27.04 -5.84 1.92
CA LEU A 83 26.11 -5.64 0.79
C LEU A 83 25.86 -4.17 0.43
N PHE A 84 26.24 -3.23 1.32
CA PHE A 84 25.97 -1.79 1.15
C PHE A 84 27.19 -0.97 0.72
N GLY A 85 28.26 -1.62 0.23
CA GLY A 85 29.35 -0.93 -0.48
C GLY A 85 30.05 0.15 0.34
N VAL A 86 30.63 -0.24 1.48
CA VAL A 86 31.76 0.49 2.10
C VAL A 86 32.91 -0.49 2.29
#